data_AF-A0A5N8X7H0-F1
#
_entry.id   AF-A0A5N8X7H0-F1
#
_cell.length_a   1.000
_cell.length_b   1.000
_cell.length_c   1.000
_cell.angle_alpha   90.00
_cell.angle_beta   90.00
_cell.angle_gamma   90.00
#
_symmetry.space_group_name_H-M   'P 1'
#
loop_
_entity.id
_entity.type
_entity.pdbx_description
1 polymer ?
#
loop_
_entity_poly.entity_id
_entity_poly.type
_entity_poly.pdbx_seq_one_letter_code
_entity_poly.pdbx_strand_id
1 'polypeptide(L)' 'SGESPLTGGGRPVETLRGDYRAYYRAVTAALREGAPNPVTAYEAANALDVLEAARRSAREGVSVRL' A
#
# COMPACT_ATOMS: atom_id res chain seq x y z
N SER A 1 16.75 9.99 18.42
CA SER A 1 15.42 10.57 18.13
C SER A 1 15.10 10.21 16.70
N GLY A 2 14.05 9.42 16.44
CA GLY A 2 13.75 8.83 15.12
C GLY A 2 13.25 9.85 14.10
N GLU A 3 14.04 10.88 13.81
CA GLU A 3 13.68 11.89 12.82
C GLU A 3 14.29 11.53 11.46
N SER A 4 13.43 11.37 10.47
CA SER A 4 13.82 11.53 9.07
C SER A 4 14.12 13.03 8.85
N PRO A 5 15.33 13.43 8.44
CA PRO A 5 15.77 14.83 8.50
C PRO A 5 15.09 15.79 7.50
N LEU A 6 14.12 15.34 6.71
CA LEU A 6 13.61 16.08 5.55
C LEU A 6 12.24 16.77 5.73
N THR A 7 11.52 16.58 6.84
CA THR A 7 10.14 17.10 6.99
C THR A 7 9.89 17.99 8.21
N GLY A 8 10.93 18.50 8.87
CA GLY A 8 10.74 19.44 10.01
C GLY A 8 9.94 18.83 11.17
N GLY A 9 10.34 17.62 11.61
CA GLY A 9 9.90 17.03 12.88
C GLY A 9 8.39 16.93 13.08
N GLY A 10 7.74 15.97 12.42
CA GLY A 10 6.33 15.68 12.68
C GLY A 10 6.08 15.32 14.15
N ARG A 11 4.91 15.65 14.69
CA ARG A 11 4.53 15.24 16.05
C ARG A 11 4.49 13.71 16.13
N PRO A 12 5.27 13.07 17.02
CA PRO A 12 5.25 11.62 17.12
C PRO A 12 3.85 11.13 17.50
N VAL A 13 3.40 10.11 16.78
CA VAL A 13 2.14 9.39 17.06
C VAL A 13 2.49 7.96 17.43
N GLU A 14 1.73 7.38 18.36
CA GLU A 14 1.92 5.97 18.73
C GLU A 14 1.70 5.07 17.51
N THR A 15 2.57 4.07 17.36
CA THR A 15 2.52 3.13 16.24
C THR A 15 2.22 1.73 16.74
N LEU A 16 1.44 0.98 15.96
CA LEU A 16 1.24 -0.44 16.20
C LEU A 16 2.49 -1.22 15.74
N ARG A 17 2.74 -2.38 16.38
CA ARG A 17 3.78 -3.30 15.89
C ARG A 17 3.35 -3.87 14.53
N GLY A 18 4.26 -3.88 13.56
CA GLY A 18 4.01 -4.52 12.27
C GLY A 18 3.86 -6.04 12.40
N ASP A 19 2.97 -6.65 11.60
CA ASP A 19 2.78 -8.10 11.52
C ASP A 19 2.77 -8.58 10.05
N TYR A 20 3.94 -8.60 9.42
CA TYR A 20 4.09 -9.17 8.08
C TYR A 20 3.73 -10.66 8.01
N ARG A 21 3.75 -11.38 9.14
CA ARG A 21 3.36 -12.80 9.18
C ARG A 21 1.86 -12.97 8.97
N ALA A 22 1.05 -11.95 9.27
CA ALA A 22 -0.39 -11.98 9.01
C ALA A 22 -0.72 -12.26 7.54
N TYR A 23 0.06 -11.67 6.61
CA TYR A 23 -0.11 -11.90 5.18
C TYR A 23 0.03 -13.38 4.82
N TYR A 24 1.14 -14.03 5.23
CA TYR A 24 1.38 -15.44 4.91
C TYR A 24 0.40 -16.40 5.61
N ARG A 25 -0.06 -16.06 6.82
CA ARG A 25 -1.14 -16.82 7.48
C ARG A 25 -2.43 -16.77 6.65
N ALA A 26 -2.80 -15.58 6.16
CA ALA A 26 -3.98 -15.41 5.32
C ALA A 26 -3.84 -16.09 3.95
N VAL A 27 -2.66 -16.04 3.31
CA VAL A 27 -2.38 -16.81 2.08
C VAL A 27 -2.55 -18.31 2.32
N THR A 28 -2.04 -18.82 3.45
CA THR A 28 -2.17 -20.24 3.80
C THR A 28 -3.63 -20.63 3.97
N ALA A 29 -4.43 -19.81 4.66
CA ALA A 29 -5.86 -20.02 4.83
C ALA A 29 -6.61 -19.98 3.48
N ALA A 30 -6.26 -19.03 2.60
CA ALA A 30 -6.86 -18.95 1.27
C ALA A 30 -6.61 -20.23 0.45
N LEU A 31 -5.39 -20.75 0.48
CA LEU A 31 -5.00 -21.96 -0.26
C LEU A 31 -5.59 -23.25 0.32
N ARG A 32 -5.71 -23.35 1.65
CA ARG A 32 -6.10 -24.60 2.32
C ARG A 32 -7.58 -24.69 2.65
N GLU A 33 -8.18 -23.55 2.99
CA GLU A 33 -9.54 -23.46 3.56
C GLU A 33 -10.49 -22.69 2.64
N GLY A 34 -10.00 -22.14 1.52
CA GLY A 34 -10.80 -21.32 0.61
C GLY A 34 -11.16 -19.95 1.18
N ALA A 35 -10.44 -19.49 2.20
CA ALA A 35 -10.62 -18.14 2.74
C ALA A 35 -10.32 -17.06 1.66
N PRO A 36 -10.83 -15.82 1.83
CA PRO A 36 -10.49 -14.73 0.92
C PRO A 36 -8.98 -14.51 0.83
N ASN A 37 -8.49 -14.23 -0.39
CA ASN A 37 -7.10 -13.84 -0.59
C ASN A 37 -6.83 -12.49 0.12
N PRO A 38 -5.79 -12.37 0.97
CA PRO A 38 -5.48 -11.14 1.69
C PRO A 38 -5.19 -9.93 0.80
N VAL A 39 -4.71 -10.16 -0.43
CA VAL A 39 -4.56 -9.13 -1.47
C VAL A 39 -4.88 -9.76 -2.81
N THR A 40 -5.99 -9.34 -3.41
CA THR A 40 -6.43 -9.83 -4.72
C THR A 40 -5.59 -9.27 -5.86
N ALA A 41 -5.61 -9.95 -7.01
CA ALA A 41 -4.98 -9.43 -8.22
C ALA A 41 -5.62 -8.11 -8.69
N TYR A 42 -6.92 -7.94 -8.45
CA TYR A 42 -7.64 -6.71 -8.80
C TYR A 42 -7.23 -5.53 -7.93
N GLU A 43 -7.04 -5.72 -6.62
CA GLU A 43 -6.52 -4.65 -5.74
C GLU A 43 -5.11 -4.24 -6.14
N ALA A 44 -4.26 -5.21 -6.49
CA ALA A 44 -2.92 -4.91 -7.01
C ALA A 44 -2.98 -4.14 -8.34
N ALA A 45 -3.87 -4.52 -9.26
CA ALA A 45 -4.07 -3.80 -10.53
C ALA A 45 -4.56 -2.37 -10.32
N ASN A 46 -5.53 -2.15 -9.42
CA ASN A 46 -6.02 -0.82 -9.07
C ASN A 46 -4.89 0.08 -8.53
N ALA A 47 -3.96 -0.48 -7.74
CA ALA A 47 -2.79 0.27 -7.29
C ALA A 47 -1.86 0.65 -8.45
N LEU A 48 -1.68 -0.24 -9.44
CA LEU A 48 -0.91 0.06 -10.64
C LEU A 48 -1.57 1.16 -11.49
N ASP A 49 -2.90 1.20 -11.58
CA ASP A 49 -3.62 2.26 -12.30
C ASP A 49 -3.36 3.64 -11.69
N VAL A 50 -3.29 3.73 -10.37
CA VAL A 50 -2.90 4.97 -9.67
C VAL A 50 -1.47 5.38 -10.03
N LEU A 51 -0.53 4.44 -10.05
CA LEU A 51 0.86 4.73 -10.41
C LEU A 51 1.00 5.21 -11.86
N GLU A 52 0.24 4.63 -12.79
CA GLU A 52 0.26 5.06 -14.19
C GLU A 52 -0.41 6.45 -14.36
N ALA A 53 -1.53 6.68 -13.69
CA ALA A 53 -2.17 8.00 -13.65
C ALA A 53 -1.23 9.08 -13.08
N ALA A 54 -0.46 8.75 -12.03
CA ALA A 54 0.54 9.65 -11.45
C ALA A 54 1.68 9.95 -12.45
N ARG A 55 2.18 8.93 -13.16
CA ARG A 55 3.20 9.12 -14.21
C ARG A 55 2.70 10.02 -15.33
N ARG A 56 1.46 9.82 -15.79
CA ARG A 56 0.81 10.67 -16.79
C ARG A 56 0.67 12.10 -16.29
N SER A 57 0.16 12.27 -15.07
CA SER A 57 -0.01 13.58 -14.44
C SER A 57 1.30 14.36 -14.38
N ALA A 58 2.39 13.72 -13.95
CA ALA A 58 3.71 14.35 -13.86
C ALA A 58 4.27 14.77 -15.22
N ARG A 59 4.02 13.98 -16.27
CA ARG A 59 4.49 14.27 -17.63
C ARG A 59 3.69 15.39 -18.31
N GLU A 60 2.37 15.39 -18.11
CA GLU A 60 1.44 16.26 -18.84
C GLU A 60 1.03 17.51 -18.06
N GLY A 61 1.33 17.57 -16.76
CA GLY A 61 0.95 18.69 -15.90
C GLY A 61 -0.56 18.80 -15.65
N VAL A 62 -1.28 17.68 -15.75
CA VAL A 62 -2.76 17.62 -15.62
C VAL A 62 -3.19 16.69 -14.50
N SER A 63 -4.36 16.93 -13.91
CA SER A 63 -5.01 15.95 -13.03
C SER A 63 -5.64 14.83 -13.88
N VAL A 64 -5.40 13.58 -13.48
CA VAL A 64 -5.98 12.40 -14.13
C VAL A 64 -7.08 11.82 -13.23
N ARG A 65 -8.27 11.58 -13.79
CA ARG A 65 -9.40 10.94 -13.08
C ARG A 65 -9.32 9.42 -13.30
N LEU A 66 -9.53 8.66 -12.22
CA LEU A 66 -9.71 7.21 -12.21
C LEU A 66 -11.19 6.85 -12.12
#